data_AF-A0A4R3LXT4-F1
#
_entry.id   AF-A0A4R3LXT4-F1
#
_cell.length_a   1.000
_cell.length_b   1.000
_cell.length_c   1.000
_cell.angle_alpha   90.00
_cell.angle_beta   90.00
_cell.angle_gamma   90.00
#
_symmetry.space_group_name_H-M   'P 1'
#
loop_
_entity.id
_entity.type
_entity.pdbx_description
1 polymer ?
#
loop_
_entity_poly.entity_id
_entity_poly.type
_entity_poly.pdbx_seq_one_letter_code
_entity_poly.pdbx_strand_id
1 'polypeptide(L)'
;MRAAFAAVLLLASTTALLAEPDFALMDESQGLWVLSRADGNSCQLTLGDELMDHDARRLDGAGDCRAVDGSIASATAWRIDAPNTLVFLNAAGKVVLKMKYEEESIVFITSGRQPELDLAPAQ
;
A
#
# COMPACT_ATOMS: atom_id res chain seq x y z
N MET A 1 -33.09 -28.90 45.74
CA MET A 1 -31.80 -28.21 45.52
C MET A 1 -31.66 -27.98 44.03
N ARG A 2 -31.66 -26.72 43.56
CA ARG A 2 -31.47 -26.36 42.15
C ARG A 2 -30.16 -25.58 42.04
N ALA A 3 -29.17 -26.16 41.36
CA ALA A 3 -27.91 -25.49 41.08
C ALA A 3 -28.05 -24.68 39.79
N ALA A 4 -27.84 -23.37 39.88
CA ALA A 4 -27.77 -22.48 38.73
C ALA A 4 -26.31 -22.42 38.25
N PHE A 5 -26.04 -22.92 37.05
CA PHE A 5 -24.77 -22.70 36.36
C PHE A 5 -24.83 -21.35 35.65
N ALA A 6 -24.06 -20.37 36.16
CA ALA A 6 -23.82 -19.11 35.47
C ALA A 6 -22.70 -19.32 34.44
N ALA A 7 -23.04 -19.29 33.16
CA ALA A 7 -22.07 -19.29 32.07
C ALA A 7 -21.52 -17.87 31.88
N VAL A 8 -20.25 -17.65 32.22
CA VAL A 8 -19.52 -16.42 31.94
C VAL A 8 -19.03 -16.48 30.49
N LEU A 9 -19.68 -15.73 29.61
CA LEU A 9 -19.22 -15.51 28.22
C LEU A 9 -18.12 -14.44 28.23
N LEU A 10 -16.86 -14.86 28.13
CA LEU A 10 -15.73 -13.97 27.87
C LEU A 10 -15.76 -13.56 26.39
N LEU A 11 -16.16 -12.32 26.12
CA LEU A 11 -15.97 -11.68 24.82
C LEU A 11 -14.48 -11.37 24.65
N ALA A 12 -13.76 -12.22 23.89
CA ALA A 12 -12.44 -11.88 23.38
C ALA A 12 -12.62 -10.85 22.25
N SER A 13 -12.40 -9.58 22.56
CA SER A 13 -12.30 -8.51 21.55
C SER A 13 -11.03 -8.74 20.74
N THR A 14 -11.14 -9.40 19.58
CA THR A 14 -10.08 -9.36 18.58
C THR A 14 -10.05 -7.94 18.00
N THR A 15 -9.22 -7.07 18.56
CA THR A 15 -8.81 -5.85 17.85
C THR A 15 -8.07 -6.30 16.61
N ALA A 16 -8.67 -6.06 15.43
CA ALA A 16 -7.93 -6.11 14.19
C ALA A 16 -6.78 -5.10 14.33
N LEU A 17 -5.56 -5.59 14.49
CA LEU A 17 -4.37 -4.73 14.41
C LEU A 17 -4.39 -4.13 13.00
N LEU A 18 -4.62 -2.82 12.92
CA LEU A 18 -4.28 -2.09 11.71
C LEU A 18 -2.77 -2.17 11.57
N ALA A 19 -2.28 -2.53 10.38
CA ALA A 19 -0.84 -2.54 10.13
C ALA A 19 -0.29 -1.13 10.34
N GLU A 20 0.75 -1.02 11.17
CA GLU A 20 1.40 0.25 11.46
C GLU A 20 2.28 0.68 10.27
N PRO A 21 2.36 1.99 9.98
CA PRO A 21 3.26 2.50 8.95
C PRO A 21 4.74 2.25 9.30
N ASP A 22 5.53 1.83 8.33
CA ASP A 22 7.00 1.76 8.41
C ASP A 22 7.61 3.05 7.86
N PHE A 23 7.78 4.04 8.74
CA PHE A 23 8.32 5.34 8.34
C PHE A 23 9.78 5.27 7.89
N ALA A 24 10.58 4.31 8.38
CA ALA A 24 11.98 4.18 7.99
C ALA A 24 12.08 3.74 6.52
N LEU A 25 11.33 2.70 6.14
CA LEU A 25 11.29 2.26 4.75
C LEU A 25 10.60 3.30 3.85
N MET A 26 9.63 4.06 4.36
CA MET A 26 9.07 5.20 3.63
C MET A 26 10.12 6.30 3.40
N ASP A 27 11.04 6.58 4.33
CA ASP A 27 12.12 7.54 4.11
C ASP A 27 13.09 7.06 3.03
N GLU A 28 13.42 5.78 3.04
CA GLU A 28 14.32 5.16 2.06
C GLU A 28 13.70 5.03 0.66
N SER A 29 12.37 4.94 0.57
CA SER A 29 11.65 4.72 -0.70
C SER A 29 11.25 6.01 -1.43
N GLN A 30 11.56 7.19 -0.89
CA GLN A 30 11.19 8.45 -1.55
C GLN A 30 11.88 8.61 -2.92
N GLY A 31 11.23 9.31 -3.84
CA GLY A 31 11.81 9.69 -5.12
C GLY A 31 11.01 9.21 -6.33
N LEU A 32 11.68 9.15 -7.48
CA LEU A 32 11.09 8.81 -8.77
C LEU A 32 11.09 7.29 -8.97
N TRP A 33 9.94 6.74 -9.36
CA TRP A 33 9.74 5.32 -9.62
C TRP A 33 9.06 5.10 -10.97
N VAL A 34 9.26 3.92 -11.54
CA VAL A 34 8.63 3.46 -12.78
C VAL A 34 7.67 2.33 -12.46
N LEU A 35 6.38 2.56 -12.68
CA LEU A 35 5.36 1.52 -12.64
C LEU A 35 5.30 0.88 -14.02
N SER A 36 5.50 -0.44 -14.07
CA SER A 36 5.53 -1.22 -15.29
C SER A 36 4.53 -2.37 -15.24
N ARG A 37 4.06 -2.76 -16.42
CA ARG A 37 3.16 -3.89 -16.63
C ARG A 37 3.84 -4.91 -17.53
N ALA A 38 3.50 -6.19 -17.37
CA ALA A 38 4.12 -7.29 -18.13
C ALA A 38 4.01 -7.16 -19.66
N ASP A 39 3.10 -6.33 -20.18
CA ASP A 39 2.95 -6.07 -21.62
C ASP A 39 3.84 -4.92 -22.14
N GLY A 40 4.73 -4.39 -21.30
CA GLY A 40 5.71 -3.36 -21.65
C GLY A 40 5.20 -1.93 -21.48
N ASN A 41 3.94 -1.71 -21.08
CA ASN A 41 3.47 -0.37 -20.74
C ASN A 41 4.07 0.07 -19.41
N SER A 42 4.53 1.31 -19.35
CA SER A 42 5.08 1.90 -18.14
C SER A 42 4.74 3.39 -18.01
N CYS A 43 4.85 3.90 -16.79
CA CYS A 43 4.67 5.30 -16.45
C CYS A 43 5.58 5.65 -15.26
N GLN A 44 5.81 6.95 -15.06
CA GLN A 44 6.54 7.45 -13.90
C GLN A 44 5.59 7.96 -12.83
N LEU A 45 5.97 7.74 -11.58
CA LEU A 45 5.33 8.34 -10.41
C LEU A 45 6.40 8.75 -9.40
N THR A 46 6.05 9.66 -8.49
CA THR A 46 6.95 10.10 -7.42
C THR A 46 6.36 9.72 -6.07
N LEU A 47 7.12 8.96 -5.30
CA LEU A 47 6.88 8.72 -3.88
C LEU A 47 7.42 9.93 -3.11
N GLY A 48 6.57 10.93 -2.85
CA GLY A 48 6.95 12.19 -2.20
C GLY A 48 7.15 12.07 -0.68
N ASP A 49 7.69 13.11 -0.06
CA ASP A 49 8.00 13.19 1.38
C ASP A 49 6.93 13.95 2.20
N GLU A 50 6.08 14.72 1.53
CA GLU A 50 5.01 15.53 2.14
C GLU A 50 4.01 14.65 2.89
N LEU A 51 3.89 14.85 4.21
CA LEU A 51 2.95 14.13 5.07
C LEU A 51 1.50 14.52 4.76
N MET A 52 0.65 13.51 4.62
CA MET A 52 -0.78 13.62 4.37
C MET A 52 -1.57 13.01 5.54
N ASP A 53 -2.90 13.06 5.45
CA ASP A 53 -3.76 12.31 6.36
C ASP A 53 -3.45 10.80 6.34
N HIS A 54 -3.86 10.09 7.40
CA HIS A 54 -3.69 8.63 7.53
C HIS A 54 -2.23 8.16 7.53
N ASP A 55 -1.31 8.98 8.05
CA ASP A 55 0.12 8.65 8.15
C ASP A 55 0.74 8.27 6.79
N ALA A 56 0.16 8.78 5.71
CA ALA A 56 0.60 8.56 4.35
C ALA A 56 1.42 9.77 3.85
N ARG A 57 2.06 9.62 2.70
CA ARG A 57 2.78 10.68 2.01
C ARG A 57 2.19 10.94 0.65
N ARG A 58 2.43 12.13 0.11
CA ARG A 58 1.93 12.53 -1.19
C ARG A 58 2.47 11.64 -2.31
N LEU A 59 1.58 11.23 -3.21
CA LEU A 59 1.89 10.51 -4.44
C LEU A 59 1.64 11.42 -5.64
N ASP A 60 2.67 11.66 -6.46
CA ASP A 60 2.55 12.45 -7.69
C ASP A 60 2.69 11.55 -8.93
N GLY A 61 2.09 11.96 -10.06
CA GLY A 61 2.16 11.24 -11.34
C GLY A 61 1.19 10.06 -11.49
N ALA A 62 0.45 9.68 -10.44
CA ALA A 62 -0.51 8.57 -10.49
C ALA A 62 -1.60 8.71 -11.58
N GLY A 63 -2.01 9.95 -11.89
CA GLY A 63 -2.97 10.22 -12.96
C GLY A 63 -2.45 9.84 -14.35
N ASP A 64 -1.15 10.03 -14.60
CA ASP A 64 -0.48 9.68 -15.86
C ASP A 64 -0.35 8.15 -16.00
N CYS A 65 -0.31 7.44 -14.87
CA CYS A 65 -0.29 5.99 -14.80
C CYS A 65 -1.64 5.30 -15.06
N ARG A 66 -2.74 6.03 -15.25
CA ARG A 66 -4.06 5.44 -15.52
C ARG A 66 -4.09 4.54 -16.77
N ALA A 67 -3.26 4.84 -17.77
CA ALA A 67 -3.15 4.03 -18.98
C ALA A 67 -2.45 2.68 -18.71
N VAL A 68 -1.53 2.64 -17.74
CA VAL A 68 -0.87 1.42 -17.28
C VAL A 68 -1.82 0.62 -16.39
N ASP A 69 -2.49 1.25 -15.44
CA ASP A 69 -3.47 0.58 -14.59
C ASP A 69 -4.59 1.51 -14.14
N GLY A 70 -5.84 1.13 -14.38
CA GLY A 70 -7.00 1.93 -13.97
C GLY A 70 -7.17 2.01 -12.44
N SER A 71 -6.63 1.06 -11.67
CA SER A 71 -6.78 1.03 -10.21
C SER A 71 -6.02 2.15 -9.51
N ILE A 72 -4.97 2.69 -10.12
CA ILE A 72 -4.15 3.76 -9.55
C ILE A 72 -4.69 5.16 -9.87
N ALA A 73 -5.69 5.28 -10.76
CA ALA A 73 -6.15 6.57 -11.28
C ALA A 73 -6.67 7.54 -10.20
N SER A 74 -7.12 7.02 -9.06
CA SER A 74 -7.59 7.84 -7.93
C SER A 74 -6.57 7.95 -6.80
N ALA A 75 -5.38 7.37 -6.94
CA ALA A 75 -4.37 7.41 -5.89
C ALA A 75 -3.77 8.81 -5.79
N THR A 76 -3.68 9.32 -4.56
CA THR A 76 -3.12 10.64 -4.24
C THR A 76 -2.09 10.57 -3.12
N ALA A 77 -2.03 9.44 -2.41
CA ALA A 77 -1.10 9.21 -1.34
C ALA A 77 -0.55 7.78 -1.36
N TRP A 78 0.58 7.58 -0.71
CA TRP A 78 1.25 6.29 -0.56
C TRP A 78 1.76 6.11 0.87
N ARG A 79 1.91 4.87 1.29
CA ARG A 79 2.44 4.50 2.61
C ARG A 79 3.02 3.10 2.54
N ILE A 80 3.97 2.76 3.39
CA ILE A 80 4.42 1.38 3.53
C ILE A 80 3.93 0.88 4.89
N ASP A 81 3.11 -0.17 4.87
CA ASP A 81 2.61 -0.85 6.05
C ASP A 81 3.56 -1.99 6.42
N ALA A 82 3.83 -2.17 7.72
CA ALA A 82 4.64 -3.29 8.19
C ALA A 82 4.00 -4.65 7.82
N PRO A 83 4.79 -5.67 7.42
CA PRO A 83 6.24 -5.66 7.41
C PRO A 83 6.87 -4.91 6.23
N ASN A 84 6.35 -4.99 5.00
CA ASN A 84 6.95 -4.32 3.82
C ASN A 84 5.91 -4.17 2.68
N THR A 85 4.71 -3.66 2.97
CA THR A 85 3.62 -3.55 1.99
C THR A 85 3.39 -2.10 1.59
N LEU A 86 3.78 -1.73 0.38
CA LEU A 86 3.39 -0.46 -0.21
C LEU A 86 1.88 -0.46 -0.47
N VAL A 87 1.21 0.58 0.01
CA VAL A 87 -0.20 0.84 -0.25
C VAL A 87 -0.36 2.19 -0.91
N PHE A 88 -1.17 2.25 -1.96
CA PHE A 88 -1.64 3.51 -2.53
C PHE A 88 -3.05 3.79 -2.04
N LEU A 89 -3.28 5.03 -1.63
CA LEU A 89 -4.54 5.50 -1.07
C LEU A 89 -5.13 6.59 -1.96
N ASN A 90 -6.45 6.62 -2.04
CA ASN A 90 -7.16 7.76 -2.60
C ASN A 90 -7.33 8.88 -1.55
N ALA A 91 -7.90 10.01 -1.97
CA ALA A 91 -8.15 11.17 -1.12
C ALA A 91 -9.07 10.89 0.11
N ALA A 92 -9.77 9.76 0.16
CA ALA A 92 -10.58 9.36 1.30
C ALA A 92 -9.85 8.39 2.26
N GLY A 93 -8.54 8.18 2.06
CA GLY A 93 -7.76 7.21 2.84
C GLY A 93 -8.06 5.75 2.51
N LYS A 94 -8.80 5.47 1.43
CA LYS A 94 -9.08 4.09 1.01
C LYS A 94 -7.91 3.55 0.21
N VAL A 95 -7.40 2.38 0.59
CA VAL A 95 -6.41 1.64 -0.19
C VAL A 95 -7.00 1.22 -1.55
N VAL A 96 -6.30 1.60 -2.62
CA VAL A 96 -6.66 1.29 -4.02
C VAL A 96 -5.66 0.35 -4.69
N LEU A 97 -4.44 0.25 -4.18
CA LEU A 97 -3.43 -0.71 -4.61
C LEU A 97 -2.59 -1.18 -3.42
N LYS A 98 -2.20 -2.46 -3.43
CA LYS A 98 -1.22 -3.04 -2.50
C LYS A 98 -0.12 -3.74 -3.30
N MET A 99 1.11 -3.53 -2.88
CA MET A 99 2.30 -4.12 -3.49
C MET A 99 3.24 -4.60 -2.38
N LYS A 100 3.81 -5.78 -2.54
CA LYS A 100 4.79 -6.33 -1.59
C LYS A 100 6.19 -5.96 -2.04
N TYR A 101 7.03 -5.53 -1.12
CA TYR A 101 8.44 -5.31 -1.40
C TYR A 101 9.18 -6.65 -1.60
N GLU A 102 9.98 -6.72 -2.66
CA GLU A 102 10.94 -7.78 -2.90
C GLU A 102 12.36 -7.23 -2.70
N GLU A 103 12.99 -7.63 -1.59
CA GLU A 103 14.28 -7.08 -1.15
C GLU A 103 15.43 -7.39 -2.12
N GLU A 104 15.41 -8.56 -2.76
CA GLU A 104 16.48 -8.98 -3.68
C GLU A 104 16.52 -8.12 -4.96
N SER A 105 15.36 -7.67 -5.43
CA SER A 105 15.22 -6.87 -6.65
C SER A 105 15.04 -5.37 -6.38
N ILE A 106 14.73 -4.98 -5.14
CA ILE A 106 14.37 -3.59 -4.76
C ILE A 106 13.17 -3.13 -5.59
N VAL A 107 12.14 -3.98 -5.67
CA VAL A 107 10.92 -3.74 -6.44
C VAL A 107 9.71 -3.96 -5.55
N PHE A 108 8.65 -3.17 -5.74
CA PHE A 108 7.33 -3.51 -5.21
C PHE A 108 6.49 -4.22 -6.29
N ILE A 109 5.92 -5.37 -5.95
CA ILE A 109 5.16 -6.20 -6.89
C ILE A 109 3.75 -6.43 -6.37
N THR A 110 2.76 -6.37 -7.25
CA THR A 110 1.37 -6.71 -6.87
C THR A 110 1.19 -8.21 -6.75
N SER A 111 0.68 -8.71 -5.62
CA SER A 111 0.38 -10.14 -5.47
C SER A 111 -1.08 -10.47 -5.83
N GLY A 112 -1.29 -11.57 -6.55
CA GLY A 112 -2.62 -12.15 -6.75
C GLY A 112 -3.54 -11.41 -7.72
N ARG A 113 -2.99 -10.58 -8.61
CA ARG A 113 -3.74 -9.89 -9.69
C ARG A 113 -3.13 -10.17 -11.06
N GLN A 114 -3.93 -9.99 -12.11
CA GLN A 114 -3.51 -10.04 -13.51
C GLN A 114 -4.05 -8.80 -14.25
N PRO A 115 -3.21 -8.07 -15.00
CA PRO A 115 -1.76 -8.24 -15.07
C PRO A 115 -1.09 -7.87 -13.74
N GLU A 116 0.08 -8.42 -13.52
CA GLU A 116 0.99 -8.02 -12.44
C GLU A 116 1.59 -6.64 -12.77
N LEU A 117 1.86 -5.86 -11.73
CA LEU A 117 2.53 -4.58 -11.81
C LEU A 117 3.80 -4.63 -10.97
N ASP A 118 4.86 -4.06 -11.52
CA ASP A 118 6.14 -3.86 -10.89
C ASP A 118 6.38 -2.36 -10.70
N LEU A 119 6.85 -1.96 -9.53
CA LEU A 119 7.28 -0.60 -9.25
C LEU A 119 8.74 -0.64 -8.86
N ALA A 120 9.61 -0.12 -9.72
CA ALA A 120 11.06 -0.09 -9.53
C ALA A 120 11.58 1.35 -9.47
N PRO A 121 12.70 1.64 -8.77
CA PRO A 121 13.30 2.96 -8.77
C PRO A 121 13.65 3.40 -10.20
N ALA A 122 13.41 4.67 -10.54
CA ALA A 122 13.87 5.22 -11.80
C ALA A 122 15.41 5.35 -11.78
N GLN A 123 16.07 4.85 -12.84
CA GLN A 123 17.53 4.98 -13.02
C GLN A 123 17.93 6.38 -13.50
#